data_AF-E9RZ04-F1
#
_entry.id   AF-E9RZ04-F1
#
_cell.length_a   1.000
_cell.length_b   1.000
_cell.length_c   1.000
_cell.angle_alpha   90.00
_cell.angle_beta   90.00
_cell.angle_gamma   90.00
#
_symmetry.space_group_name_H-M   'P 1'
#
loop_
_entity.id
_entity.type
_entity.pdbx_description
1 polymer ?
#
loop_
_entity_poly.entity_id
_entity_poly.type
_entity_poly.pdbx_seq_one_letter_code
_entity_poly.pdbx_strand_id
1 'polypeptide(L)'
;MRVGLVGGKLGHSFSKPIHEKLADYTYDLIPLTEEEFHEFFKKKEFDAVNVTIPYKETVMQYCDVIDEKASAIHAVNTIVNRDGKLYATNTDFAGLKQMIQHNGVEICGKVCCILGTGGTSKTAEAVLHDMGAEKVYIVGRNQTDPIISYEDLEKYQEIQVFINATSVGMYPKNDECLINLKKFPNAEAVVDVIYNPMKTKLCQQAEEQGLRAVNGLEMLVAQAKYAVEFFLDTKIADREIDRIVAEMKKDMMNLVLIGMPGCGKSTIGKKTAKEIGKTFVDLDKEIEKEAKMTIPEIFERYGESRFRKIEQEVCARIAKEHGQVISCGGGIIKNAENMEKLRQNGIVFHIRRNVNALAVGGNRPLSTSREKLRQMEQERMPLYQKYSDIEINNDTVFKLAVQKVKEGFDEVFDH
;
A
#
# COMPACT_ATOMS: atom_id res chain seq x y z
N MET A 1 -28.98 -2.38 13.81
CA MET A 1 -28.65 -1.04 13.31
C MET A 1 -28.46 -1.13 11.79
N ARG A 2 -29.09 -0.28 11.00
CA ARG A 2 -28.91 -0.16 9.54
C ARG A 2 -27.76 0.79 9.28
N VAL A 3 -26.59 0.23 9.00
CA VAL A 3 -25.38 1.00 8.72
C VAL A 3 -24.66 0.57 7.48
N GLY A 4 -23.95 1.51 6.86
CA GLY A 4 -23.21 1.22 5.64
C GLY A 4 -22.46 2.39 5.07
N LEU A 5 -21.90 2.18 3.89
CA LEU A 5 -21.19 3.15 3.08
C LEU A 5 -22.03 3.50 1.85
N VAL A 6 -22.30 4.79 1.65
CA VAL A 6 -22.97 5.34 0.47
C VAL A 6 -21.93 5.96 -0.47
N GLY A 7 -22.02 5.67 -1.77
CA GLY A 7 -21.15 6.25 -2.79
C GLY A 7 -21.51 5.81 -4.20
N GLY A 8 -20.84 6.36 -5.21
CA GLY A 8 -21.15 6.00 -6.61
C GLY A 8 -20.65 4.61 -7.03
N LYS A 9 -19.46 4.22 -6.57
CA LYS A 9 -18.83 2.90 -6.88
C LYS A 9 -18.11 2.36 -5.65
N LEU A 10 -18.46 1.14 -5.20
CA LEU A 10 -18.02 0.60 -3.90
C LEU A 10 -17.40 -0.82 -3.94
N GLY A 11 -17.27 -1.47 -5.10
CA GLY A 11 -17.00 -2.92 -5.21
C GLY A 11 -15.71 -3.47 -4.58
N HIS A 12 -14.77 -2.61 -4.18
CA HIS A 12 -13.50 -3.01 -3.53
C HIS A 12 -13.24 -2.26 -2.21
N SER A 13 -14.29 -1.75 -1.56
CA SER A 13 -14.11 -1.00 -0.31
C SER A 13 -13.69 -1.91 0.85
N PHE A 14 -12.60 -1.56 1.53
CA PHE A 14 -12.20 -2.19 2.80
C PHE A 14 -13.03 -1.68 4.01
N SER A 15 -13.93 -0.71 3.83
CA SER A 15 -14.74 -0.18 4.94
C SER A 15 -15.56 -1.27 5.62
N LYS A 16 -16.22 -2.16 4.86
CA LYS A 16 -17.03 -3.24 5.43
C LYS A 16 -16.24 -4.14 6.40
N PRO A 17 -15.15 -4.81 5.97
CA PRO A 17 -14.40 -5.68 6.89
C PRO A 17 -13.77 -4.92 8.07
N ILE A 18 -13.40 -3.64 7.91
CA ILE A 18 -12.88 -2.83 9.02
C ILE A 18 -13.99 -2.53 10.04
N HIS A 19 -15.15 -2.07 9.59
CA HIS A 19 -16.27 -1.73 10.46
C HIS A 19 -16.81 -2.96 11.21
N GLU A 20 -16.91 -4.11 10.55
CA GLU A 20 -17.37 -5.37 11.15
C GLU A 20 -16.34 -5.96 12.16
N LYS A 21 -15.07 -5.50 12.13
CA LYS A 21 -14.06 -5.80 13.17
C LYS A 21 -14.14 -4.87 14.38
N LEU A 22 -14.72 -3.68 14.22
CA LEU A 22 -14.80 -2.63 15.24
C LEU A 22 -16.09 -2.68 16.06
N ALA A 23 -17.18 -3.22 15.50
CA ALA A 23 -18.48 -3.27 16.17
C ALA A 23 -19.36 -4.43 15.67
N ASP A 24 -20.29 -4.84 16.52
CA ASP A 24 -21.25 -5.92 16.27
C ASP A 24 -22.48 -5.41 15.49
N TYR A 25 -22.28 -5.20 14.18
CA TYR A 25 -23.35 -4.97 13.21
C TYR A 25 -22.91 -5.46 11.83
N THR A 26 -23.87 -5.63 10.92
CA THR A 26 -23.56 -5.80 9.49
C THR A 26 -23.36 -4.43 8.84
N TYR A 27 -22.30 -4.28 8.04
CA TYR A 27 -22.02 -3.03 7.34
C TYR A 27 -22.30 -3.18 5.84
N ASP A 28 -23.25 -2.41 5.32
CA ASP A 28 -23.70 -2.52 3.93
C ASP A 28 -22.92 -1.61 2.99
N LEU A 29 -22.66 -2.08 1.76
CA LEU A 29 -22.15 -1.24 0.68
C LEU A 29 -23.33 -0.85 -0.19
N ILE A 30 -23.65 0.45 -0.22
CA ILE A 30 -24.86 1.00 -0.84
C ILE A 30 -24.43 1.88 -2.04
N PRO A 31 -24.15 1.28 -3.21
CA PRO A 31 -23.87 2.05 -4.41
C PRO A 31 -25.14 2.75 -4.87
N LEU A 32 -25.08 4.07 -5.09
CA LEU A 32 -26.22 4.87 -5.53
C LEU A 32 -25.85 5.71 -6.75
N THR A 33 -26.80 5.90 -7.67
CA THR A 33 -26.75 7.01 -8.63
C THR A 33 -27.04 8.33 -7.92
N GLU A 34 -26.87 9.45 -8.61
CA GLU A 34 -27.18 10.77 -8.04
C GLU A 34 -28.67 10.91 -7.67
N GLU A 35 -29.58 10.43 -8.51
CA GLU A 35 -31.02 10.44 -8.22
C GLU A 35 -31.36 9.58 -7.00
N GLU A 36 -30.83 8.35 -6.94
CA GLU A 36 -31.03 7.43 -5.83
C GLU A 36 -30.44 7.98 -4.53
N PHE A 37 -29.30 8.68 -4.60
CA PHE A 37 -28.69 9.36 -3.47
C PHE A 37 -29.63 10.42 -2.88
N HIS A 38 -30.23 11.26 -3.72
CA HIS A 38 -31.19 12.27 -3.26
C HIS A 38 -32.44 11.62 -2.63
N GLU A 39 -32.94 10.52 -3.19
CA GLU A 39 -34.06 9.78 -2.59
C GLU A 39 -33.70 9.15 -1.24
N PHE A 40 -32.52 8.56 -1.13
CA PHE A 40 -32.03 7.89 0.08
C PHE A 40 -32.00 8.86 1.27
N PHE A 41 -31.42 10.05 1.09
CA PHE A 41 -31.34 11.07 2.14
C PHE A 41 -32.65 11.82 2.41
N LYS A 42 -33.61 11.82 1.47
CA LYS A 42 -34.97 12.29 1.73
C LYS A 42 -35.76 11.31 2.59
N LYS A 43 -35.62 10.00 2.35
CA LYS A 43 -36.29 8.94 3.12
C LYS A 43 -35.74 8.80 4.54
N LYS A 44 -34.42 9.04 4.73
CA LYS A 44 -33.72 8.90 6.02
C LYS A 44 -33.92 7.51 6.67
N GLU A 45 -34.06 6.46 5.85
CA GLU A 45 -34.30 5.07 6.30
C GLU A 45 -33.00 4.33 6.66
N PHE A 46 -32.13 4.97 7.44
CA PHE A 46 -30.88 4.43 7.94
C PHE A 46 -30.63 4.94 9.36
N ASP A 47 -29.79 4.23 10.11
CA ASP A 47 -29.44 4.64 11.47
C ASP A 47 -28.12 5.43 11.46
N ALA A 48 -27.13 4.96 10.70
CA ALA A 48 -25.89 5.70 10.46
C ALA A 48 -25.22 5.29 9.14
N VAL A 49 -24.57 6.21 8.45
CA VAL A 49 -23.86 5.91 7.19
C VAL A 49 -22.56 6.68 7.08
N ASN A 50 -21.58 6.06 6.43
CA ASN A 50 -20.48 6.81 5.83
C ASN A 50 -20.84 7.23 4.41
N VAL A 51 -20.24 8.31 3.95
CA VAL A 51 -20.43 8.87 2.60
C VAL A 51 -19.07 9.03 1.94
N THR A 52 -18.94 8.53 0.72
CA THR A 52 -17.74 8.70 -0.09
C THR A 52 -18.05 9.37 -1.44
N ILE A 53 -17.03 9.48 -2.29
CA ILE A 53 -17.10 10.12 -3.60
C ILE A 53 -18.29 9.56 -4.40
N PRO A 54 -19.06 10.42 -5.09
CA PRO A 54 -18.86 11.87 -5.24
C PRO A 54 -19.64 12.74 -4.22
N TYR A 55 -20.27 12.15 -3.20
CA TYR A 55 -21.36 12.80 -2.48
C TYR A 55 -20.99 13.53 -1.17
N LYS A 56 -19.70 13.63 -0.82
CA LYS A 56 -19.25 14.20 0.46
C LYS A 56 -19.64 15.68 0.65
N GLU A 57 -19.71 16.46 -0.42
CA GLU A 57 -20.18 17.86 -0.37
C GLU A 57 -21.71 17.90 -0.51
N THR A 58 -22.27 17.15 -1.47
CA THR A 58 -23.72 17.11 -1.76
C THR A 58 -24.56 16.71 -0.55
N VAL A 59 -24.07 15.83 0.32
CA VAL A 59 -24.82 15.34 1.49
C VAL A 59 -25.08 16.41 2.55
N MET A 60 -24.26 17.47 2.58
CA MET A 60 -24.36 18.51 3.60
C MET A 60 -25.73 19.19 3.61
N GLN A 61 -26.39 19.32 2.45
CA GLN A 61 -27.73 19.94 2.34
C GLN A 61 -28.83 19.18 3.10
N TYR A 62 -28.60 17.90 3.41
CA TYR A 62 -29.54 17.05 4.15
C TYR A 62 -29.25 17.01 5.65
N CYS A 63 -28.07 17.49 6.07
CA CYS A 63 -27.62 17.40 7.44
C CYS A 63 -28.22 18.55 8.28
N ASP A 64 -28.82 18.20 9.41
CA ASP A 64 -29.45 19.17 10.32
C ASP A 64 -28.42 19.80 11.27
N VAL A 65 -27.38 19.05 11.63
CA VAL A 65 -26.26 19.49 12.48
C VAL A 65 -24.95 18.99 11.89
N ILE A 66 -24.05 19.90 11.56
CA ILE A 66 -22.70 19.60 11.06
C ILE A 66 -21.71 20.15 12.08
N ASP A 67 -20.72 19.37 12.50
CA ASP A 67 -19.68 19.88 13.40
C ASP A 67 -18.84 20.99 12.75
N GLU A 68 -18.17 21.79 13.58
CA GLU A 68 -17.39 22.96 13.15
C GLU A 68 -16.28 22.59 12.15
N LYS A 69 -15.63 21.44 12.31
CA LYS A 69 -14.50 21.02 11.46
C LYS A 69 -14.99 20.57 10.09
N ALA A 70 -16.03 19.75 10.03
CA ALA A 70 -16.66 19.31 8.80
C ALA A 70 -17.27 20.49 8.03
N SER A 71 -17.83 21.47 8.75
CA SER A 71 -18.31 22.73 8.17
C SER A 71 -17.18 23.53 7.53
N ALA A 72 -16.05 23.70 8.23
CA ALA A 72 -14.88 24.43 7.73
C ALA A 72 -14.23 23.76 6.50
N ILE A 73 -14.17 22.43 6.47
CA ILE A 73 -13.62 21.66 5.33
C ILE A 73 -14.58 21.66 4.12
N HIS A 74 -15.87 21.96 4.36
CA HIS A 74 -16.95 21.85 3.38
C HIS A 74 -17.13 20.43 2.83
N ALA A 75 -17.01 19.42 3.71
CA ALA A 75 -17.24 18.02 3.33
C ALA A 75 -17.63 17.18 4.55
N VAL A 76 -18.59 16.27 4.36
CA VAL A 76 -19.07 15.29 5.36
C VAL A 76 -18.86 13.87 4.84
N ASN A 77 -18.39 12.97 5.69
CA ASN A 77 -18.20 11.56 5.34
C ASN A 77 -18.86 10.59 6.34
N THR A 78 -19.47 11.07 7.42
CA THR A 78 -20.01 10.26 8.51
C THR A 78 -21.27 10.92 9.07
N ILE A 79 -22.39 10.20 9.08
CA ILE A 79 -23.72 10.72 9.41
C ILE A 79 -24.44 9.75 10.34
N VAL A 80 -25.11 10.28 11.36
CA VAL A 80 -25.97 9.52 12.28
C VAL A 80 -27.36 10.15 12.26
N ASN A 81 -28.37 9.31 12.13
CA ASN A 81 -29.77 9.68 12.21
C ASN A 81 -30.28 9.44 13.64
N ARG A 82 -30.56 10.53 14.37
CA ARG A 82 -31.16 10.46 15.71
C ARG A 82 -32.57 11.03 15.62
N ASP A 83 -33.56 10.14 15.66
CA ASP A 83 -34.99 10.47 15.61
C ASP A 83 -35.39 11.37 14.41
N GLY A 84 -34.83 11.09 13.22
CA GLY A 84 -35.10 11.81 11.98
C GLY A 84 -34.22 13.05 11.75
N LYS A 85 -33.39 13.41 12.74
CA LYS A 85 -32.43 14.51 12.66
C LYS A 85 -31.04 13.98 12.33
N LEU A 86 -30.42 14.51 11.27
CA LEU A 86 -29.14 14.05 10.76
C LEU A 86 -27.99 14.88 11.35
N TYR A 87 -27.14 14.20 12.12
CA TYR A 87 -25.91 14.74 12.69
C TYR A 87 -24.72 14.26 11.86
N ALA A 88 -23.80 15.16 11.53
CA ALA A 88 -22.74 14.91 10.55
C ALA A 88 -21.37 15.39 11.03
N THR A 89 -20.35 14.63 10.65
CA THR A 89 -18.94 14.89 10.94
C THR A 89 -18.05 14.48 9.75
N ASN A 90 -16.77 14.81 9.84
CA ASN A 90 -15.74 14.42 8.89
C ASN A 90 -14.62 13.66 9.62
N THR A 91 -14.62 12.34 9.47
CA THR A 91 -13.62 11.46 10.07
C THR A 91 -12.34 11.34 9.24
N ASP A 92 -12.28 11.88 8.01
CA ASP A 92 -11.03 11.95 7.24
C ASP A 92 -10.02 12.85 7.96
N PHE A 93 -10.49 13.98 8.52
CA PHE A 93 -9.65 14.90 9.31
C PHE A 93 -9.01 14.17 10.50
N ALA A 94 -9.84 13.49 11.29
CA ALA A 94 -9.37 12.76 12.47
C ALA A 94 -8.45 11.59 12.08
N GLY A 95 -8.78 10.86 11.00
CA GLY A 95 -7.98 9.76 10.50
C GLY A 95 -6.60 10.19 9.98
N LEU A 96 -6.53 11.28 9.22
CA LEU A 96 -5.26 11.80 8.72
C LEU A 96 -4.39 12.34 9.87
N LYS A 97 -4.99 13.09 10.80
CA LYS A 97 -4.28 13.59 11.99
C LYS A 97 -3.72 12.43 12.82
N GLN A 98 -4.52 11.41 13.08
CA GLN A 98 -4.08 10.21 13.80
C GLN A 98 -2.91 9.54 13.09
N MET A 99 -3.02 9.33 11.77
CA MET A 99 -1.97 8.71 10.96
C MET A 99 -0.64 9.47 11.04
N ILE A 100 -0.67 10.80 10.93
CA ILE A 100 0.53 11.65 11.04
C ILE A 100 1.15 11.55 12.44
N GLN A 101 0.32 11.68 13.48
CA GLN A 101 0.77 11.67 14.88
C GLN A 101 1.34 10.33 15.32
N HIS A 102 0.62 9.25 15.04
CA HIS A 102 1.04 7.90 15.39
C HIS A 102 2.34 7.50 14.66
N ASN A 103 2.52 7.99 13.43
CA ASN A 103 3.76 7.81 12.69
C ASN A 103 4.83 8.87 13.01
N GLY A 104 4.71 9.64 14.11
CA GLY A 104 5.77 10.55 14.55
C GLY A 104 6.25 11.52 13.49
N VAL A 105 5.39 11.89 12.54
CA VAL A 105 5.71 12.90 11.53
C VAL A 105 5.48 14.27 12.18
N GLU A 106 6.57 14.99 12.44
CA GLU A 106 6.50 16.32 13.03
C GLU A 106 5.95 17.32 11.99
N ILE A 107 4.91 18.07 12.37
CA ILE A 107 4.30 19.11 11.52
C ILE A 107 4.49 20.52 12.09
N CYS A 108 4.52 20.65 13.43
CA CYS A 108 4.61 21.96 14.07
C CYS A 108 5.89 22.70 13.65
N GLY A 109 5.74 23.90 13.10
CA GLY A 109 6.85 24.71 12.62
C GLY A 109 7.52 24.21 11.34
N LYS A 110 6.93 23.24 10.62
CA LYS A 110 7.48 22.71 9.37
C LYS A 110 6.87 23.40 8.15
N VAL A 111 7.64 23.42 7.06
CA VAL A 111 7.13 23.75 5.73
C VAL A 111 6.64 22.49 5.05
N CYS A 112 5.34 22.46 4.73
CA CYS A 112 4.66 21.30 4.18
C CYS A 112 4.19 21.56 2.75
N CYS A 113 4.05 20.48 1.97
CA CYS A 113 3.57 20.51 0.60
C CYS A 113 2.50 19.45 0.38
N ILE A 114 1.35 19.85 -0.16
CA ILE A 114 0.26 18.96 -0.55
C ILE A 114 0.29 18.82 -2.07
N LEU A 115 0.42 17.57 -2.54
CA LEU A 115 0.29 17.22 -3.94
C LEU A 115 -1.18 16.92 -4.22
N GLY A 116 -1.83 17.74 -5.03
CA GLY A 116 -3.25 17.62 -5.39
C GLY A 116 -4.08 18.81 -4.93
N THR A 117 -5.30 18.88 -5.47
CA THR A 117 -6.25 19.99 -5.23
C THR A 117 -7.68 19.48 -4.99
N GLY A 118 -7.85 18.18 -4.74
CA GLY A 118 -9.15 17.54 -4.53
C GLY A 118 -9.65 17.63 -3.08
N GLY A 119 -10.76 16.94 -2.77
CA GLY A 119 -11.35 16.94 -1.41
C GLY A 119 -10.36 16.54 -0.32
N THR A 120 -9.54 15.51 -0.55
CA THR A 120 -8.49 15.09 0.39
C THR A 120 -7.42 16.17 0.60
N SER A 121 -7.16 17.02 -0.40
CA SER A 121 -6.23 18.15 -0.26
C SER A 121 -6.76 19.17 0.75
N LYS A 122 -8.06 19.50 0.70
CA LYS A 122 -8.70 20.41 1.67
C LYS A 122 -8.60 19.86 3.10
N THR A 123 -8.83 18.55 3.26
CA THR A 123 -8.65 17.89 4.55
C THR A 123 -7.19 17.93 5.02
N ALA A 124 -6.23 17.65 4.14
CA ALA A 124 -4.81 17.71 4.46
C ALA A 124 -4.37 19.12 4.89
N GLU A 125 -4.80 20.15 4.16
CA GLU A 125 -4.53 21.55 4.50
C GLU A 125 -5.07 21.90 5.89
N ALA A 126 -6.33 21.55 6.18
CA ALA A 126 -6.92 21.78 7.49
C ALA A 126 -6.18 21.05 8.62
N VAL A 127 -5.75 19.80 8.40
CA VAL A 127 -4.97 19.03 9.39
C VAL A 127 -3.61 19.66 9.62
N LEU A 128 -2.90 20.10 8.57
CA LEU A 128 -1.60 20.73 8.70
C LEU A 128 -1.66 22.04 9.50
N HIS A 129 -2.67 22.87 9.24
CA HIS A 129 -2.87 24.10 10.02
C HIS A 129 -3.22 23.80 11.48
N ASP A 130 -4.10 22.84 11.75
CA ASP A 130 -4.43 22.41 13.12
C ASP A 130 -3.23 21.83 13.87
N MET A 131 -2.29 21.21 13.15
CA MET A 131 -1.04 20.68 13.70
C MET A 131 0.11 21.71 13.74
N GLY A 132 -0.14 22.95 13.35
CA GLY A 132 0.79 24.06 13.49
C GLY A 132 1.90 24.13 12.44
N ALA A 133 1.65 23.67 11.21
CA ALA A 133 2.57 23.90 10.09
C ALA A 133 2.89 25.40 9.94
N GLU A 134 4.16 25.73 9.71
CA GLU A 134 4.59 27.12 9.50
C GLU A 134 4.05 27.64 8.16
N LYS A 135 4.11 26.78 7.13
CA LYS A 135 3.69 27.11 5.77
C LYS A 135 3.19 25.86 5.05
N VAL A 136 2.13 26.01 4.26
CA VAL A 136 1.56 24.94 3.44
C VAL A 136 1.55 25.38 1.99
N TYR A 137 2.21 24.61 1.12
CA TYR A 137 2.13 24.74 -0.33
C TYR A 137 1.11 23.75 -0.90
N ILE A 138 0.34 24.19 -1.90
CA ILE A 138 -0.59 23.32 -2.62
C ILE A 138 -0.13 23.23 -4.07
N VAL A 139 -0.02 22.01 -4.59
CA VAL A 139 0.51 21.74 -5.93
C VAL A 139 -0.54 21.08 -6.81
N GLY A 140 -0.80 21.68 -7.96
CA GLY A 140 -1.81 21.26 -8.92
C GLY A 140 -1.28 21.16 -10.34
N ARG A 141 -2.10 20.60 -11.24
CA ARG A 141 -1.78 20.56 -12.68
C ARG A 141 -1.90 21.94 -13.33
N ASN A 142 -2.89 22.71 -12.88
CA ASN A 142 -3.13 24.06 -13.37
C ASN A 142 -2.64 25.04 -12.32
N GLN A 143 -1.66 25.87 -12.68
CA GLN A 143 -1.16 26.93 -11.82
C GLN A 143 -2.20 28.04 -11.71
N THR A 144 -2.67 28.31 -10.51
CA THR A 144 -3.62 29.39 -10.20
C THR A 144 -3.35 29.82 -8.77
N ASP A 145 -2.91 31.05 -8.52
CA ASP A 145 -2.62 31.54 -7.16
C ASP A 145 -3.74 31.16 -6.17
N PRO A 146 -3.45 30.43 -5.07
CA PRO A 146 -2.13 30.07 -4.50
C PRO A 146 -1.51 28.72 -4.92
N ILE A 147 -2.08 28.03 -5.90
CA ILE A 147 -1.68 26.70 -6.40
C ILE A 147 -0.44 26.78 -7.28
N ILE A 148 0.61 26.06 -6.89
CA ILE A 148 1.90 25.91 -7.59
C ILE A 148 1.81 24.79 -8.64
N SER A 149 2.52 24.91 -9.76
CA SER A 149 2.65 23.85 -10.75
C SER A 149 3.68 22.78 -10.33
N TYR A 150 3.52 21.54 -10.77
CA TYR A 150 4.54 20.50 -10.55
C TYR A 150 5.92 20.87 -11.13
N GLU A 151 5.96 21.66 -12.21
CA GLU A 151 7.19 22.13 -12.86
C GLU A 151 7.94 23.16 -11.99
N ASP A 152 7.21 24.03 -11.30
CA ASP A 152 7.79 25.05 -10.43
C ASP A 152 8.13 24.53 -9.03
N LEU A 153 7.63 23.36 -8.63
CA LEU A 153 7.77 22.84 -7.28
C LEU A 153 9.24 22.69 -6.84
N GLU A 154 10.15 22.38 -7.76
CA GLU A 154 11.58 22.19 -7.47
C GLU A 154 12.27 23.48 -6.97
N LYS A 155 11.63 24.64 -7.12
CA LYS A 155 12.11 25.92 -6.60
C LYS A 155 11.95 26.03 -5.07
N TYR A 156 11.10 25.20 -4.47
CA TYR A 156 10.73 25.25 -3.06
C TYR A 156 11.51 24.18 -2.27
N GLN A 157 12.83 24.36 -2.19
CA GLN A 157 13.72 23.39 -1.55
C GLN A 157 13.59 23.36 -0.02
N GLU A 158 12.92 24.33 0.59
CA GLU A 158 12.64 24.41 2.02
C GLU A 158 11.56 23.42 2.50
N ILE A 159 10.85 22.75 1.59
CA ILE A 159 9.81 21.80 1.94
C ILE A 159 10.40 20.61 2.72
N GLN A 160 9.81 20.32 3.88
CA GLN A 160 10.21 19.24 4.79
C GLN A 160 9.24 18.06 4.76
N VAL A 161 7.94 18.30 4.61
CA VAL A 161 6.92 17.24 4.64
C VAL A 161 6.07 17.28 3.37
N PHE A 162 5.98 16.14 2.68
CA PHE A 162 5.14 15.98 1.50
C PHE A 162 3.91 15.14 1.83
N ILE A 163 2.73 15.62 1.43
CA ILE A 163 1.47 14.87 1.51
C ILE A 163 0.97 14.61 0.10
N ASN A 164 0.95 13.35 -0.32
CA ASN A 164 0.27 12.96 -1.54
C ASN A 164 -1.23 12.86 -1.26
N ALA A 165 -2.00 13.83 -1.75
CA ALA A 165 -3.45 13.84 -1.74
C ALA A 165 -4.06 13.56 -3.14
N THR A 166 -3.24 13.07 -4.08
CA THR A 166 -3.69 12.64 -5.41
C THR A 166 -3.98 11.13 -5.47
N SER A 167 -4.48 10.67 -6.61
CA SER A 167 -4.54 9.23 -6.94
C SER A 167 -3.31 8.72 -7.72
N VAL A 168 -2.29 9.55 -7.95
CA VAL A 168 -1.09 9.16 -8.69
C VAL A 168 -0.22 8.27 -7.81
N GLY A 169 0.19 7.12 -8.35
CA GLY A 169 0.85 6.06 -7.58
C GLY A 169 -0.11 4.96 -7.13
N MET A 170 -1.42 5.10 -7.34
CA MET A 170 -2.43 4.06 -7.08
C MET A 170 -2.52 3.08 -8.26
N TYR A 171 -2.83 1.81 -7.99
CA TYR A 171 -3.19 0.87 -9.08
C TYR A 171 -4.38 1.39 -9.89
N PRO A 172 -4.40 1.18 -11.23
CA PRO A 172 -3.44 0.39 -12.03
C PRO A 172 -2.20 1.17 -12.51
N LYS A 173 -2.02 2.44 -12.11
CA LYS A 173 -0.96 3.36 -12.56
C LYS A 173 0.08 3.61 -11.45
N ASN A 174 0.40 2.55 -10.72
CA ASN A 174 1.29 2.53 -9.56
C ASN A 174 2.78 2.83 -9.87
N ASP A 175 3.15 2.82 -11.16
CA ASP A 175 4.50 3.19 -11.61
C ASP A 175 4.66 4.72 -11.79
N GLU A 176 3.57 5.49 -11.75
CA GLU A 176 3.59 6.94 -11.86
C GLU A 176 3.97 7.58 -10.51
N CYS A 177 4.77 8.65 -10.56
CA CYS A 177 5.10 9.49 -9.42
C CYS A 177 5.22 10.94 -9.88
N LEU A 178 4.62 11.86 -9.12
CA LEU A 178 4.52 13.26 -9.52
C LEU A 178 5.79 14.08 -9.30
N ILE A 179 6.65 13.63 -8.39
CA ILE A 179 7.85 14.34 -7.98
C ILE A 179 9.04 13.39 -7.89
N ASN A 180 10.24 13.94 -8.08
CA ASN A 180 11.47 13.25 -7.74
C ASN A 180 11.96 13.78 -6.39
N LEU A 181 11.78 12.97 -5.33
CA LEU A 181 12.05 13.38 -3.96
C LEU A 181 13.54 13.70 -3.72
N LYS A 182 14.45 13.15 -4.53
CA LYS A 182 15.90 13.44 -4.46
C LYS A 182 16.25 14.91 -4.75
N LYS A 183 15.31 15.68 -5.29
CA LYS A 183 15.49 17.12 -5.57
C LYS A 183 15.17 18.01 -4.37
N PHE A 184 14.72 17.43 -3.25
CA PHE A 184 14.33 18.15 -2.04
C PHE A 184 15.23 17.75 -0.88
N PRO A 185 16.40 18.40 -0.71
CA PRO A 185 17.40 17.99 0.28
C PRO A 185 16.95 18.16 1.73
N ASN A 186 15.93 18.99 1.98
CA ASN A 186 15.37 19.20 3.32
C ASN A 186 14.15 18.31 3.60
N ALA A 187 13.78 17.40 2.70
CA ALA A 187 12.68 16.48 2.92
C ALA A 187 12.98 15.57 4.13
N GLU A 188 12.02 15.45 5.03
CA GLU A 188 12.08 14.66 6.26
C GLU A 188 11.05 13.51 6.22
N ALA A 189 9.87 13.75 5.64
CA ALA A 189 8.78 12.78 5.62
C ALA A 189 7.89 12.87 4.36
N VAL A 190 7.32 11.72 4.00
CA VAL A 190 6.24 11.55 3.05
C VAL A 190 5.04 10.91 3.74
N VAL A 191 3.87 11.53 3.58
CA VAL A 191 2.57 10.99 3.98
C VAL A 191 1.75 10.77 2.71
N ASP A 192 1.44 9.52 2.38
CA ASP A 192 0.68 9.17 1.19
C ASP A 192 -0.70 8.63 1.60
N VAL A 193 -1.78 9.30 1.20
CA VAL A 193 -3.15 8.85 1.52
C VAL A 193 -3.54 7.60 0.71
N ILE A 194 -2.74 7.21 -0.26
CA ILE A 194 -2.90 5.96 -1.00
C ILE A 194 -2.51 4.78 -0.10
N TYR A 195 -3.35 3.75 -0.10
CA TYR A 195 -3.12 2.49 0.61
C TYR A 195 -2.97 1.28 -0.31
N ASN A 196 -3.13 1.46 -1.63
CA ASN A 196 -2.96 0.39 -2.61
C ASN A 196 -2.22 0.92 -3.86
N PRO A 197 -0.93 0.57 -4.07
CA PRO A 197 -0.13 -0.44 -3.35
C PRO A 197 0.22 -0.06 -1.90
N MET A 198 0.78 -1.02 -1.16
CA MET A 198 1.24 -0.81 0.22
C MET A 198 2.39 0.20 0.31
N LYS A 199 3.25 0.23 -0.71
CA LYS A 199 4.29 1.24 -0.91
C LYS A 199 4.16 1.81 -2.33
N THR A 200 3.74 3.07 -2.43
CA THR A 200 3.76 3.79 -3.70
C THR A 200 5.19 4.10 -4.12
N LYS A 201 5.40 4.47 -5.38
CA LYS A 201 6.71 4.92 -5.86
C LYS A 201 7.25 6.13 -5.08
N LEU A 202 6.37 7.00 -4.58
CA LEU A 202 6.77 8.12 -3.74
C LEU A 202 7.27 7.64 -2.37
N CYS A 203 6.56 6.72 -1.72
CA CYS A 203 7.00 6.11 -0.46
C CYS A 203 8.31 5.33 -0.64
N GLN A 204 8.50 4.62 -1.75
CA GLN A 204 9.75 3.93 -2.05
C GLN A 204 10.94 4.92 -2.19
N GLN A 205 10.74 6.05 -2.86
CA GLN A 205 11.77 7.11 -2.93
C GLN A 205 12.13 7.71 -1.56
N ALA A 206 11.15 7.80 -0.65
CA ALA A 206 11.38 8.24 0.72
C ALA A 206 12.18 7.21 1.52
N GLU A 207 11.78 5.93 1.49
CA GLU A 207 12.51 4.84 2.15
C GLU A 207 13.95 4.70 1.64
N GLU A 208 14.19 4.84 0.32
CA GLU A 208 15.53 4.80 -0.28
C GLU A 208 16.45 5.92 0.22
N GLN A 209 15.88 7.04 0.67
CA GLN A 209 16.60 8.18 1.23
C GLN A 209 16.66 8.14 2.76
N GLY A 210 16.13 7.09 3.40
CA GLY A 210 16.04 6.97 4.85
C GLY A 210 15.01 7.91 5.49
N LEU A 211 14.08 8.44 4.69
CA LEU A 211 13.02 9.33 5.16
C LEU A 211 11.84 8.53 5.70
N ARG A 212 11.04 9.17 6.57
CA ARG A 212 9.80 8.59 7.07
C ARG A 212 8.79 8.50 5.92
N ALA A 213 8.29 7.30 5.64
CA ALA A 213 7.23 7.08 4.66
C ALA A 213 6.00 6.48 5.36
N VAL A 214 4.83 7.08 5.13
CA VAL A 214 3.56 6.67 5.74
C VAL A 214 2.54 6.41 4.65
N ASN A 215 1.81 5.29 4.74
CA ASN A 215 0.77 4.92 3.77
C ASN A 215 -0.64 5.14 4.35
N GLY A 216 -1.64 5.24 3.47
CA GLY A 216 -2.99 5.66 3.85
C GLY A 216 -3.84 4.58 4.53
N LEU A 217 -3.31 3.37 4.75
CA LEU A 217 -4.09 2.26 5.30
C LEU A 217 -4.52 2.57 6.74
N GLU A 218 -3.63 3.20 7.49
CA GLU A 218 -3.92 3.61 8.86
C GLU A 218 -5.01 4.68 8.92
N MET A 219 -4.95 5.69 8.05
CA MET A 219 -6.02 6.68 7.91
C MET A 219 -7.37 6.02 7.60
N LEU A 220 -7.38 4.94 6.79
CA LEU A 220 -8.60 4.18 6.47
C LEU A 220 -9.19 3.45 7.68
N VAL A 221 -8.36 2.87 8.53
CA VAL A 221 -8.80 2.21 9.76
C VAL A 221 -9.23 3.23 10.82
N ALA A 222 -8.44 4.29 10.98
CA ALA A 222 -8.71 5.35 11.94
C ALA A 222 -10.04 6.07 11.64
N GLN A 223 -10.32 6.41 10.38
CA GLN A 223 -11.59 7.05 10.01
C GLN A 223 -12.80 6.13 10.30
N ALA A 224 -12.66 4.82 10.10
CA ALA A 224 -13.70 3.85 10.42
C ALA A 224 -13.90 3.76 11.94
N LYS A 225 -12.81 3.68 12.71
CA LYS A 225 -12.83 3.71 14.18
C LYS A 225 -13.58 4.93 14.70
N TYR A 226 -13.24 6.13 14.25
CA TYR A 226 -13.94 7.36 14.68
C TYR A 226 -15.40 7.40 14.19
N ALA A 227 -15.70 6.82 13.02
CA ALA A 227 -17.08 6.70 12.56
C ALA A 227 -17.89 5.78 13.47
N VAL A 228 -17.35 4.63 13.90
CA VAL A 228 -18.01 3.74 14.86
C VAL A 228 -18.22 4.44 16.20
N GLU A 229 -17.23 5.20 16.69
CA GLU A 229 -17.41 5.99 17.91
C GLU A 229 -18.58 6.96 17.80
N PHE A 230 -18.73 7.61 16.64
CA PHE A 230 -19.82 8.55 16.37
C PHE A 230 -21.17 7.84 16.22
N PHE A 231 -21.20 6.68 15.56
CA PHE A 231 -22.40 5.86 15.36
C PHE A 231 -22.98 5.37 16.69
N LEU A 232 -22.11 4.88 17.58
CA LEU A 232 -22.50 4.20 18.82
C LEU A 232 -22.37 5.08 20.06
N ASP A 233 -21.90 6.32 19.91
CA ASP A 233 -21.61 7.24 21.02
C ASP A 233 -20.72 6.59 22.10
N THR A 234 -19.72 5.82 21.64
CA THR A 234 -18.85 4.99 22.49
C THR A 234 -17.40 5.17 22.10
N LYS A 235 -16.47 5.17 23.06
CA LYS A 235 -15.03 5.26 22.77
C LYS A 235 -14.42 3.90 22.48
N ILE A 236 -13.58 3.86 21.45
CA ILE A 236 -12.78 2.69 21.07
C ILE A 236 -11.31 3.05 21.34
N ALA A 237 -10.56 2.11 21.90
CA ALA A 237 -9.14 2.34 22.18
C ALA A 237 -8.33 2.48 20.87
N ASP A 238 -7.36 3.39 20.83
CA ASP A 238 -6.56 3.62 19.61
C ASP A 238 -5.74 2.40 19.20
N ARG A 239 -5.38 1.52 20.16
CA ARG A 239 -4.72 0.22 19.88
C ARG A 239 -5.48 -0.69 18.91
N GLU A 240 -6.79 -0.46 18.75
CA GLU A 240 -7.61 -1.22 17.78
C GLU A 240 -7.27 -0.81 16.34
N ILE A 241 -6.78 0.41 16.13
CA ILE A 241 -6.24 0.83 14.83
C ILE A 241 -5.02 -0.03 14.50
N ASP A 242 -4.06 -0.11 15.42
CA ASP A 242 -2.81 -0.87 15.23
C ASP A 242 -3.09 -2.35 14.96
N ARG A 243 -3.97 -2.96 15.77
CA ARG A 243 -4.40 -4.36 15.60
C ARG A 243 -4.97 -4.60 14.20
N ILE A 244 -5.93 -3.79 13.76
CA ILE A 244 -6.60 -3.99 12.46
C ILE A 244 -5.63 -3.69 11.31
N VAL A 245 -4.80 -2.64 11.42
CA VAL A 245 -3.78 -2.32 10.41
C VAL A 245 -2.77 -3.46 10.28
N ALA A 246 -2.27 -4.01 11.38
CA ALA A 246 -1.34 -5.14 11.38
C ALA A 246 -1.95 -6.39 10.75
N GLU A 247 -3.19 -6.75 11.14
CA GLU A 247 -3.94 -7.86 10.53
C GLU A 247 -4.10 -7.66 9.02
N MET A 248 -4.56 -6.48 8.58
CA MET A 248 -4.75 -6.19 7.16
C MET A 248 -3.43 -6.19 6.39
N LYS A 249 -2.35 -5.61 6.94
CA LYS A 249 -1.02 -5.66 6.34
C LYS A 249 -0.55 -7.09 6.19
N LYS A 250 -0.69 -7.90 7.23
CA LYS A 250 -0.33 -9.31 7.23
C LYS A 250 -1.10 -10.09 6.16
N ASP A 251 -2.39 -9.84 5.99
CA ASP A 251 -3.21 -10.50 4.98
C ASP A 251 -2.86 -10.06 3.55
N MET A 252 -2.68 -8.75 3.34
CA MET A 252 -2.49 -8.15 2.02
C MET A 252 -1.07 -8.31 1.47
N MET A 253 -0.04 -8.28 2.33
CA MET A 253 1.35 -8.32 1.89
C MET A 253 1.74 -9.67 1.29
N ASN A 254 2.58 -9.61 0.28
CA ASN A 254 3.24 -10.74 -0.36
C ASN A 254 4.53 -11.09 0.38
N LEU A 255 4.85 -12.38 0.38
CA LEU A 255 6.14 -12.91 0.80
C LEU A 255 6.93 -13.28 -0.46
N VAL A 256 7.98 -12.53 -0.78
CA VAL A 256 8.77 -12.70 -2.01
C VAL A 256 10.05 -13.45 -1.70
N LEU A 257 10.29 -14.59 -2.34
CA LEU A 257 11.50 -15.39 -2.17
C LEU A 257 12.47 -15.17 -3.33
N ILE A 258 13.65 -14.62 -3.02
CA ILE A 258 14.80 -14.49 -3.92
C ILE A 258 15.96 -15.37 -3.45
N GLY A 259 16.93 -15.61 -4.34
CA GLY A 259 18.12 -16.42 -4.03
C GLY A 259 18.55 -17.32 -5.18
N MET A 260 19.73 -17.94 -5.03
CA MET A 260 20.36 -18.72 -6.09
C MET A 260 19.47 -19.89 -6.60
N PRO A 261 19.58 -20.29 -7.88
CA PRO A 261 18.90 -21.48 -8.38
C PRO A 261 19.25 -22.72 -7.53
N GLY A 262 18.24 -23.48 -7.10
CA GLY A 262 18.44 -24.68 -6.26
C GLY A 262 18.59 -24.41 -4.75
N CYS A 263 18.53 -23.16 -4.28
CA CYS A 263 18.60 -22.86 -2.85
C CYS A 263 17.34 -23.28 -2.06
N GLY A 264 16.25 -23.67 -2.73
CA GLY A 264 15.06 -24.25 -2.10
C GLY A 264 13.79 -23.38 -2.11
N LYS A 265 13.81 -22.21 -2.77
CA LYS A 265 12.70 -21.24 -2.80
C LYS A 265 11.32 -21.85 -3.07
N SER A 266 11.14 -22.56 -4.19
CA SER A 266 9.84 -23.15 -4.52
C SER A 266 9.37 -24.18 -3.49
N THR A 267 10.30 -24.91 -2.86
CA THR A 267 9.94 -25.93 -1.85
C THR A 267 9.58 -25.27 -0.51
N ILE A 268 10.40 -24.31 -0.05
CA ILE A 268 10.14 -23.52 1.17
C ILE A 268 8.83 -22.76 0.98
N GLY A 269 8.70 -22.00 -0.10
CA GLY A 269 7.55 -21.15 -0.39
C GLY A 269 6.24 -21.91 -0.43
N LYS A 270 6.18 -23.10 -1.07
CA LYS A 270 4.95 -23.94 -1.06
C LYS A 270 4.52 -24.32 0.34
N LYS A 271 5.48 -24.71 1.19
CA LYS A 271 5.18 -25.14 2.55
C LYS A 271 4.80 -23.95 3.42
N THR A 272 5.55 -22.85 3.34
CA THR A 272 5.22 -21.59 4.01
C THR A 272 3.83 -21.10 3.65
N ALA A 273 3.49 -21.03 2.36
CA ALA A 273 2.18 -20.58 1.87
C ALA A 273 1.02 -21.38 2.47
N LYS A 274 1.16 -22.71 2.52
CA LYS A 274 0.17 -23.59 3.15
C LYS A 274 0.02 -23.30 4.65
N GLU A 275 1.13 -23.08 5.35
CA GLU A 275 1.11 -22.86 6.81
C GLU A 275 0.59 -21.48 7.21
N ILE A 276 0.73 -20.45 6.36
CA ILE A 276 0.25 -19.09 6.64
C ILE A 276 -1.03 -18.72 5.87
N GLY A 277 -1.66 -19.69 5.18
CA GLY A 277 -2.93 -19.48 4.48
C GLY A 277 -2.86 -18.60 3.22
N LYS A 278 -1.70 -18.51 2.56
CA LYS A 278 -1.48 -17.66 1.37
C LYS A 278 -1.40 -18.46 0.08
N THR A 279 -1.61 -17.79 -1.05
CA THR A 279 -1.49 -18.39 -2.38
C THR A 279 -0.02 -18.55 -2.77
N PHE A 280 0.43 -19.76 -3.09
CA PHE A 280 1.77 -19.96 -3.62
C PHE A 280 1.83 -19.69 -5.13
N VAL A 281 2.80 -18.88 -5.56
CA VAL A 281 3.08 -18.58 -6.97
C VAL A 281 4.54 -18.88 -7.27
N ASP A 282 4.80 -19.63 -8.33
CA ASP A 282 6.16 -19.85 -8.87
C ASP A 282 6.29 -19.07 -10.18
N LEU A 283 7.11 -18.01 -10.16
CA LEU A 283 7.16 -17.06 -11.27
C LEU A 283 7.66 -17.71 -12.56
N ASP A 284 8.62 -18.64 -12.45
CA ASP A 284 9.14 -19.38 -13.61
C ASP A 284 8.01 -20.18 -14.28
N LYS A 285 7.11 -20.77 -13.48
CA LYS A 285 5.94 -21.50 -14.03
C LYS A 285 4.90 -20.58 -14.66
N GLU A 286 4.68 -19.40 -14.09
CA GLU A 286 3.75 -18.42 -14.69
C GLU A 286 4.30 -17.89 -16.01
N ILE A 287 5.63 -17.70 -16.13
CA ILE A 287 6.30 -17.38 -17.40
C ILE A 287 6.09 -18.49 -18.43
N GLU A 288 6.31 -19.75 -18.07
CA GLU A 288 6.13 -20.88 -19.00
C GLU A 288 4.67 -21.01 -19.47
N LYS A 289 3.72 -20.82 -18.55
CA LYS A 289 2.29 -20.85 -18.85
C LYS A 289 1.88 -19.73 -19.81
N GLU A 290 2.40 -18.52 -19.62
CA GLU A 290 2.09 -17.36 -20.46
C GLU A 290 2.74 -17.49 -21.85
N ALA A 291 4.00 -17.94 -21.90
CA ALA A 291 4.71 -18.18 -23.14
C ALA A 291 4.24 -19.44 -23.89
N LYS A 292 3.52 -20.34 -23.22
CA LYS A 292 3.16 -21.70 -23.70
C LYS A 292 4.39 -22.51 -24.14
N MET A 293 5.51 -22.30 -23.45
CA MET A 293 6.83 -22.85 -23.74
C MET A 293 7.62 -22.98 -22.46
N THR A 294 8.53 -23.93 -22.39
CA THR A 294 9.47 -24.02 -21.27
C THR A 294 10.51 -22.89 -21.35
N ILE A 295 11.07 -22.48 -20.21
CA ILE A 295 12.12 -21.45 -20.18
C ILE A 295 13.30 -21.81 -21.12
N PRO A 296 13.83 -23.06 -21.13
CA PRO A 296 14.86 -23.45 -22.08
C PRO A 296 14.48 -23.21 -23.55
N GLU A 297 13.24 -23.52 -23.95
CA GLU A 297 12.77 -23.28 -25.32
C GLU A 297 12.68 -21.79 -25.65
N ILE A 298 12.30 -20.94 -24.70
CA ILE A 298 12.28 -19.48 -24.88
C ILE A 298 13.71 -18.97 -25.14
N PHE A 299 14.68 -19.43 -24.36
CA PHE A 299 16.09 -19.07 -24.54
C PHE A 299 16.64 -19.56 -25.88
N GLU A 300 16.32 -20.79 -26.28
CA GLU A 300 16.78 -21.36 -27.55
C GLU A 300 16.20 -20.64 -28.77
N ARG A 301 14.88 -20.35 -28.76
CA ARG A 301 14.19 -19.77 -29.93
C ARG A 301 14.27 -18.26 -30.01
N TYR A 302 14.30 -17.57 -28.88
CA TYR A 302 14.15 -16.11 -28.82
C TYR A 302 15.24 -15.39 -28.01
N GLY A 303 16.12 -16.13 -27.34
CA GLY A 303 17.21 -15.58 -26.54
C GLY A 303 16.78 -14.95 -25.21
N GLU A 304 17.77 -14.55 -24.42
CA GLU A 304 17.55 -14.01 -23.06
C GLU A 304 16.76 -12.70 -23.05
N SER A 305 16.99 -11.81 -24.03
CA SER A 305 16.29 -10.51 -24.09
C SER A 305 14.75 -10.68 -24.15
N ARG A 306 14.26 -11.65 -24.93
CA ARG A 306 12.82 -11.96 -24.98
C ARG A 306 12.33 -12.54 -23.66
N PHE A 307 13.07 -13.48 -23.07
CA PHE A 307 12.74 -14.04 -21.76
C PHE A 307 12.62 -12.94 -20.70
N ARG A 308 13.54 -11.97 -20.65
CA ARG A 308 13.53 -10.88 -19.67
C ARG A 308 12.33 -9.95 -19.82
N LYS A 309 11.84 -9.71 -21.04
CA LYS A 309 10.60 -8.96 -21.27
C LYS A 309 9.38 -9.70 -20.71
N ILE A 310 9.27 -11.00 -20.99
CA ILE A 310 8.19 -11.84 -20.45
C ILE A 310 8.27 -11.91 -18.92
N GLU A 311 9.48 -12.11 -18.36
CA GLU A 311 9.71 -12.10 -16.91
C GLU A 311 9.24 -10.79 -16.27
N GLN A 312 9.50 -9.65 -16.91
CA GLN A 312 9.05 -8.34 -16.44
C GLN A 312 7.53 -8.16 -16.49
N GLU A 313 6.88 -8.56 -17.59
CA GLU A 313 5.42 -8.48 -17.76
C GLU A 313 4.69 -9.37 -16.72
N VAL A 314 5.14 -10.62 -16.58
CA VAL A 314 4.59 -11.57 -15.59
C VAL A 314 4.85 -11.08 -14.17
N CYS A 315 6.06 -10.61 -13.86
CA CYS A 315 6.41 -10.07 -12.55
C CYS A 315 5.49 -8.90 -12.17
N ALA A 316 5.28 -7.94 -13.08
CA ALA A 316 4.40 -6.80 -12.83
C ALA A 316 2.95 -7.24 -12.53
N ARG A 317 2.46 -8.23 -13.26
CA ARG A 317 1.11 -8.78 -13.07
C ARG A 317 0.94 -9.56 -11.77
N ILE A 318 1.96 -10.29 -11.33
CA ILE A 318 1.92 -11.07 -10.09
C ILE A 318 2.17 -10.17 -8.86
N ALA A 319 3.12 -9.25 -8.93
CA ALA A 319 3.50 -8.39 -7.82
C ALA A 319 2.36 -7.47 -7.32
N LYS A 320 1.42 -7.12 -8.20
CA LYS A 320 0.26 -6.29 -7.85
C LYS A 320 -0.84 -7.02 -7.07
N GLU A 321 -0.84 -8.35 -7.10
CA GLU A 321 -1.82 -9.14 -6.36
C GLU A 321 -1.46 -9.15 -4.86
N HIS A 322 -2.40 -9.57 -4.01
CA HIS A 322 -2.24 -9.57 -2.55
C HIS A 322 -2.20 -10.99 -1.99
N GLY A 323 -1.60 -11.15 -0.81
CA GLY A 323 -1.68 -12.39 -0.04
C GLY A 323 -1.00 -13.59 -0.69
N GLN A 324 0.13 -13.37 -1.36
CA GLN A 324 0.88 -14.43 -2.05
C GLN A 324 2.20 -14.78 -1.37
N VAL A 325 2.69 -16.00 -1.64
CA VAL A 325 4.10 -16.37 -1.48
C VAL A 325 4.69 -16.59 -2.86
N ILE A 326 5.54 -15.66 -3.30
CA ILE A 326 6.06 -15.59 -4.67
C ILE A 326 7.49 -16.15 -4.67
N SER A 327 7.70 -17.29 -5.32
CA SER A 327 9.04 -17.82 -5.60
C SER A 327 9.55 -17.29 -6.93
N CYS A 328 10.62 -16.50 -6.90
CA CYS A 328 11.17 -15.88 -8.10
C CYS A 328 12.28 -16.70 -8.75
N GLY A 329 12.48 -16.51 -10.05
CA GLY A 329 13.67 -16.98 -10.76
C GLY A 329 14.93 -16.31 -10.21
N GLY A 330 16.05 -17.04 -10.15
CA GLY A 330 17.29 -16.51 -9.55
C GLY A 330 17.92 -15.31 -10.29
N GLY A 331 17.45 -14.99 -11.49
CA GLY A 331 17.94 -13.85 -12.28
C GLY A 331 17.12 -12.57 -12.08
N ILE A 332 15.98 -12.63 -11.38
CA ILE A 332 15.03 -11.51 -11.31
C ILE A 332 15.64 -10.23 -10.76
N ILE A 333 16.56 -10.39 -9.79
CA ILE A 333 17.28 -9.32 -9.10
C ILE A 333 18.15 -8.47 -10.03
N LYS A 334 18.40 -8.92 -11.26
CA LYS A 334 19.18 -8.17 -12.26
C LYS A 334 18.36 -7.03 -12.87
N ASN A 335 17.03 -7.09 -12.77
CA ASN A 335 16.14 -6.04 -13.24
C ASN A 335 15.62 -5.26 -12.03
N ALA A 336 16.04 -3.99 -11.90
CA ALA A 336 15.65 -3.13 -10.79
C ALA A 336 14.14 -2.83 -10.78
N GLU A 337 13.50 -2.73 -11.95
CA GLU A 337 12.07 -2.47 -12.09
C GLU A 337 11.23 -3.64 -11.57
N ASN A 338 11.69 -4.89 -11.78
CA ASN A 338 11.03 -6.06 -11.19
C ASN A 338 11.07 -6.01 -9.66
N MET A 339 12.22 -5.62 -9.09
CA MET A 339 12.38 -5.51 -7.64
C MET A 339 11.59 -4.34 -7.06
N GLU A 340 11.50 -3.22 -7.78
CA GLU A 340 10.63 -2.08 -7.40
C GLU A 340 9.18 -2.55 -7.29
N LYS A 341 8.65 -3.24 -8.31
CA LYS A 341 7.28 -3.78 -8.31
C LYS A 341 7.04 -4.82 -7.22
N LEU A 342 7.97 -5.76 -7.02
CA LEU A 342 7.85 -6.77 -5.95
C LEU A 342 7.82 -6.14 -4.56
N ARG A 343 8.57 -5.06 -4.33
CA ARG A 343 8.62 -4.35 -3.05
C ARG A 343 7.41 -3.46 -2.79
N GLN A 344 6.59 -3.14 -3.80
CA GLN A 344 5.39 -2.33 -3.60
C GLN A 344 4.37 -2.99 -2.67
N ASN A 345 4.23 -4.32 -2.77
CA ASN A 345 3.31 -5.11 -1.95
C ASN A 345 4.01 -6.27 -1.23
N GLY A 346 5.35 -6.36 -1.26
CA GLY A 346 6.08 -7.56 -0.85
C GLY A 346 7.19 -7.30 0.16
N ILE A 347 7.36 -8.25 1.08
CA ILE A 347 8.56 -8.38 1.92
C ILE A 347 9.48 -9.39 1.23
N VAL A 348 10.72 -9.00 0.99
CA VAL A 348 11.68 -9.76 0.19
C VAL A 348 12.61 -10.57 1.09
N PHE A 349 12.49 -11.89 1.02
CA PHE A 349 13.32 -12.86 1.72
C PHE A 349 14.41 -13.42 0.80
N HIS A 350 15.66 -13.29 1.19
CA HIS A 350 16.78 -13.97 0.55
C HIS A 350 16.97 -15.36 1.17
N ILE A 351 16.68 -16.41 0.40
CA ILE A 351 17.00 -17.79 0.77
C ILE A 351 18.43 -18.09 0.37
N ARG A 352 19.34 -18.02 1.36
CA ARG A 352 20.75 -18.31 1.19
C ARG A 352 21.03 -19.79 1.42
N ARG A 353 21.82 -20.38 0.52
CA ARG A 353 22.33 -21.75 0.67
C ARG A 353 23.73 -21.81 0.06
N ASN A 354 24.64 -22.50 0.72
CA ASN A 354 26.01 -22.72 0.31
C ASN A 354 26.04 -23.24 -1.12
N VAL A 355 26.75 -22.52 -2.00
CA VAL A 355 26.88 -22.84 -3.42
C VAL A 355 27.36 -24.26 -3.69
N ASN A 356 28.18 -24.82 -2.79
CA ASN A 356 28.69 -26.19 -2.93
C ASN A 356 27.62 -27.26 -2.69
N ALA A 357 26.51 -26.90 -2.03
CA ALA A 357 25.37 -27.78 -1.79
C ALA A 357 24.28 -27.65 -2.89
N LEU A 358 24.48 -26.77 -3.88
CA LEU A 358 23.54 -26.58 -4.99
C LEU A 358 23.78 -27.63 -6.08
N ALA A 359 22.69 -28.15 -6.64
CA ALA A 359 22.75 -29.09 -7.75
C ALA A 359 23.29 -28.41 -9.02
N VAL A 360 24.12 -29.14 -9.77
CA VAL A 360 24.73 -28.74 -11.05
C VAL A 360 24.11 -29.57 -12.17
N GLY A 361 23.80 -28.96 -13.31
CA GLY A 361 23.25 -29.67 -14.49
C GLY A 361 21.71 -29.87 -14.50
N GLY A 362 21.22 -30.58 -15.52
CA GLY A 362 19.79 -30.79 -15.82
C GLY A 362 19.20 -29.78 -16.82
N ASN A 363 17.87 -29.60 -16.83
CA ASN A 363 17.14 -28.61 -17.68
C ASN A 363 17.39 -27.13 -17.26
N ARG A 364 18.56 -26.81 -16.68
CA ARG A 364 18.89 -25.49 -16.12
C ARG A 364 19.93 -24.80 -17.02
N PRO A 365 19.51 -23.89 -17.91
CA PRO A 365 20.38 -23.35 -18.96
C PRO A 365 21.59 -22.57 -18.43
N LEU A 366 21.49 -22.00 -17.22
CA LEU A 366 22.53 -21.10 -16.67
C LEU A 366 23.43 -21.75 -15.58
N SER A 367 23.16 -22.98 -15.15
CA SER A 367 23.88 -23.65 -14.03
C SER A 367 24.61 -24.92 -14.50
N THR A 368 25.37 -24.79 -15.58
CA THR A 368 25.98 -25.92 -16.30
C THR A 368 27.29 -26.45 -15.67
N SER A 369 27.95 -25.70 -14.78
CA SER A 369 29.12 -26.16 -14.02
C SER A 369 29.19 -25.52 -12.62
N ARG A 370 29.96 -26.11 -11.69
CA ARG A 370 30.20 -25.52 -10.35
C ARG A 370 30.89 -24.18 -10.41
N GLU A 371 31.83 -24.01 -11.33
CA GLU A 371 32.57 -22.76 -11.51
C GLU A 371 31.64 -21.63 -11.98
N LYS A 372 30.76 -21.91 -12.96
CA LYS A 372 29.73 -20.96 -13.39
C LYS A 372 28.75 -20.61 -12.27
N LEU A 373 28.39 -21.56 -11.42
CA LEU A 373 27.56 -21.28 -10.25
C LEU A 373 28.25 -20.35 -9.24
N ARG A 374 29.54 -20.53 -8.99
CA ARG A 374 30.32 -19.64 -8.11
C ARG A 374 30.46 -18.24 -8.70
N GLN A 375 30.73 -18.12 -10.00
CA GLN A 375 30.78 -16.84 -10.69
C GLN A 375 29.43 -16.11 -10.63
N MET A 376 28.34 -16.86 -10.86
CA MET A 376 26.97 -16.33 -10.75
C MET A 376 26.63 -15.87 -9.33
N GLU A 377 27.07 -16.61 -8.30
CA GLU A 377 26.89 -16.20 -6.91
C GLU A 377 27.63 -14.89 -6.61
N GLN A 378 28.89 -14.76 -7.05
CA GLN A 378 29.67 -13.54 -6.87
C GLN A 378 29.00 -12.32 -7.53
N GLU A 379 28.45 -12.49 -8.74
CA GLU A 379 27.72 -11.43 -9.45
C GLU A 379 26.42 -11.05 -8.73
N ARG A 380 25.67 -12.04 -8.22
CA ARG A 380 24.29 -11.83 -7.73
C ARG A 380 24.19 -11.57 -6.24
N MET A 381 25.17 -11.97 -5.43
CA MET A 381 25.12 -11.80 -3.97
C MET A 381 24.93 -10.33 -3.54
N PRO A 382 25.65 -9.34 -4.10
CA PRO A 382 25.42 -7.95 -3.75
C PRO A 382 23.99 -7.48 -4.07
N LEU A 383 23.39 -8.01 -5.13
CA LEU A 383 22.00 -7.70 -5.51
C LEU A 383 20.99 -8.39 -4.60
N TYR A 384 21.20 -9.65 -4.21
CA TYR A 384 20.34 -10.31 -3.23
C TYR A 384 20.34 -9.54 -1.91
N GLN A 385 21.51 -9.15 -1.40
CA GLN A 385 21.65 -8.36 -0.18
C GLN A 385 21.01 -6.97 -0.30
N LYS A 386 21.19 -6.30 -1.44
CA LYS A 386 20.58 -5.00 -1.70
C LYS A 386 19.06 -5.04 -1.62
N TYR A 387 18.43 -6.09 -2.16
CA TYR A 387 16.98 -6.13 -2.32
C TYR A 387 16.24 -6.88 -1.22
N SER A 388 16.94 -7.70 -0.42
CA SER A 388 16.33 -8.46 0.67
C SER A 388 16.06 -7.59 1.88
N ASP A 389 14.86 -7.71 2.43
CA ASP A 389 14.52 -7.19 3.75
C ASP A 389 14.95 -8.18 4.85
N ILE A 390 14.91 -9.50 4.58
CA ILE A 390 15.26 -10.57 5.53
C ILE A 390 16.13 -11.65 4.84
N GLU A 391 17.23 -12.07 5.46
CA GLU A 391 18.05 -13.20 4.98
C GLU A 391 17.77 -14.47 5.81
N ILE A 392 17.54 -15.59 5.12
CA ILE A 392 17.29 -16.91 5.72
C ILE A 392 18.36 -17.90 5.25
N ASN A 393 19.08 -18.47 6.21
CA ASN A 393 20.06 -19.53 5.95
C ASN A 393 19.37 -20.91 5.84
N ASN A 394 19.55 -21.58 4.70
CA ASN A 394 19.05 -22.92 4.38
C ASN A 394 20.18 -23.96 4.19
N ASP A 395 21.27 -23.84 4.94
CA ASP A 395 22.36 -24.84 5.00
C ASP A 395 22.10 -25.96 6.01
N THR A 396 21.03 -25.85 6.78
CA THR A 396 20.69 -26.77 7.87
C THR A 396 19.42 -27.56 7.54
N VAL A 397 18.59 -27.84 8.55
CA VAL A 397 17.36 -28.62 8.39
C VAL A 397 16.31 -27.79 7.67
N PHE A 398 15.79 -28.31 6.55
CA PHE A 398 14.76 -27.63 5.74
C PHE A 398 13.56 -27.12 6.54
N LYS A 399 13.10 -27.87 7.56
CA LYS A 399 11.99 -27.45 8.44
C LYS A 399 12.29 -26.15 9.18
N LEU A 400 13.55 -25.94 9.58
CA LEU A 400 13.99 -24.73 10.28
C LEU A 400 13.93 -23.50 9.35
N ALA A 401 14.29 -23.64 8.07
CA ALA A 401 14.19 -22.55 7.12
C ALA A 401 12.74 -22.09 6.90
N VAL A 402 11.80 -23.04 6.81
CA VAL A 402 10.35 -22.73 6.71
C VAL A 402 9.86 -22.00 7.96
N GLN A 403 10.25 -22.47 9.15
CA GLN A 403 9.91 -21.83 10.41
C GLN A 403 10.45 -20.39 10.47
N LYS A 404 11.73 -20.17 10.16
CA LYS A 404 12.34 -18.84 10.17
C LYS A 404 11.72 -17.87 9.15
N VAL A 405 11.30 -18.36 7.99
CA VAL A 405 10.56 -17.53 7.02
C VAL A 405 9.23 -17.07 7.61
N LYS A 406 8.53 -17.93 8.35
CA LYS A 406 7.26 -17.57 8.99
C LYS A 406 7.48 -16.59 10.12
N GLU A 407 8.41 -16.89 11.03
CA GLU A 407 8.78 -16.02 12.15
C GLU A 407 9.17 -14.64 11.62
N GLY A 408 10.08 -14.57 10.64
CA GLY A 408 10.46 -13.28 10.04
C GLY A 408 9.33 -12.59 9.27
N PHE A 409 8.30 -13.30 8.80
CA PHE A 409 7.13 -12.66 8.19
C PHE A 409 6.17 -12.12 9.25
N ASP A 410 5.97 -12.86 10.34
CA ASP A 410 5.11 -12.47 11.46
C ASP A 410 5.71 -11.26 12.21
N GLU A 411 7.02 -11.29 12.49
CA GLU A 411 7.76 -10.23 13.20
C GLU A 411 7.63 -8.84 12.55
N VAL A 412 7.45 -8.77 11.22
CA VAL A 412 7.27 -7.49 10.50
C VAL A 412 5.97 -6.77 10.91
N PHE A 413 5.00 -7.49 11.48
CA PHE A 413 3.70 -6.95 11.86
C PHE A 413 3.44 -6.93 13.38
N ASP A 414 4.39 -7.41 14.19
CA ASP A 414 4.26 -7.54 15.66
C ASP A 414 4.74 -6.27 16.41
N HIS A 415 4.51 -5.07 15.84
CA HIS A 415 5.02 -3.79 16.36
C HIS A 415 3.93 -2.79 16.70
#